data_AF-A0A4U9D1G6-F1
#
_entry.id   AF-A0A4U9D1G6-F1
#
_cell.length_a   1.000
_cell.length_b   1.000
_cell.length_c   1.000
_cell.angle_alpha   90.00
_cell.angle_beta   90.00
_cell.angle_gamma   90.00
#
_symmetry.space_group_name_H-M   'P 1'
#
loop_
_entity.id
_entity.type
_entity.pdbx_description
1 polymer ?
#
loop_
_entity_poly.entity_id
_entity_poly.type
_entity_poly.pdbx_seq_one_letter_code
_entity_poly.pdbx_strand_id
1 'polypeptide(L)'
;MGSVWLDKENVLFGDSTLELREWMRQNGIARAAQNNDPEDSFGTLLLLAAWLCESGQDEAFSQLLARHLLPWSGRFLAVFVSEAGHPFYQALGQLSQATLAEWQNTLTLVVADKPLYR
;
A
#
# COMPACT_ATOMS: atom_id res chain seq x y z
N MET A 1 -5.07 2.36 -5.69
CA MET A 1 -4.49 1.26 -6.48
C MET A 1 -3.06 1.67 -6.76
N GLY A 2 -2.06 0.95 -6.22
CA GLY A 2 -0.65 1.28 -6.43
C GLY A 2 -0.26 1.36 -7.90
N SER A 3 -0.84 0.49 -8.73
CA SER A 3 -0.69 0.47 -10.19
C SER A 3 -1.09 1.78 -10.88
N VAL A 4 -2.09 2.50 -10.36
CA VAL A 4 -2.53 3.80 -10.93
C VAL A 4 -1.51 4.92 -10.70
N TRP A 5 -0.64 4.78 -9.69
CA TRP A 5 0.36 5.79 -9.36
C TRP A 5 1.76 5.43 -9.85
N LEU A 6 2.04 4.13 -9.96
CA LEU A 6 3.36 3.58 -10.27
C LEU A 6 3.52 3.14 -11.74
N ASP A 7 2.43 3.01 -12.50
CA ASP A 7 2.50 2.60 -13.90
C ASP A 7 2.35 3.80 -14.85
N LYS A 8 3.20 3.83 -15.88
CA LYS A 8 3.24 4.86 -16.93
C LYS A 8 2.00 4.80 -17.83
N GLU A 9 1.33 3.67 -17.91
CA GLU A 9 0.16 3.46 -18.78
C GLU A 9 -1.21 3.55 -18.05
N ASN A 10 -1.25 3.85 -16.74
CA ASN A 10 -2.48 3.90 -15.94
C ASN A 10 -3.35 2.63 -16.02
N VAL A 11 -2.74 1.45 -16.21
CA VAL A 11 -3.47 0.19 -16.38
C VAL A 11 -3.69 -0.49 -15.02
N LEU A 12 -4.92 -0.98 -14.79
CA LEU A 12 -5.21 -1.93 -13.71
C LEU A 12 -4.40 -3.21 -13.96
N PHE A 13 -3.62 -3.68 -12.99
CA PHE A 13 -2.65 -4.79 -13.10
C PHE A 13 -1.29 -4.45 -13.76
N GLY A 14 -0.79 -3.24 -13.52
CA GLY A 14 0.57 -2.85 -13.88
C GLY A 14 1.69 -3.66 -13.19
N ASP A 15 2.94 -3.37 -13.55
CA ASP A 15 4.14 -4.09 -13.07
C ASP A 15 4.22 -4.17 -11.53
N SER A 16 3.74 -3.15 -10.82
CA SER A 16 3.69 -3.12 -9.35
C SER A 16 2.75 -4.16 -8.74
N THR A 17 1.65 -4.51 -9.43
CA THR A 17 0.71 -5.54 -8.96
C THR A 17 1.27 -6.95 -9.21
N LEU A 18 2.04 -7.14 -10.28
CA LEU A 18 2.78 -8.39 -10.53
C LEU A 18 3.91 -8.59 -9.51
N GLU A 19 4.65 -7.52 -9.18
CA GLU A 19 5.69 -7.54 -8.14
C GLU A 19 5.09 -7.91 -6.77
N LEU A 20 3.93 -7.34 -6.42
CA LEU A 20 3.20 -7.70 -5.20
C LEU A 20 2.77 -9.17 -5.19
N ARG A 21 2.24 -9.69 -6.31
CA ARG A 21 1.84 -11.11 -6.42
C ARG A 21 3.01 -12.06 -6.24
N GLU A 22 4.13 -11.75 -6.88
CA GLU A 22 5.33 -12.56 -6.79
C GLU A 22 5.87 -12.57 -5.35
N TRP A 23 5.90 -11.39 -4.70
CA TRP A 23 6.27 -11.27 -3.29
C TRP A 23 5.33 -12.06 -2.37
N MET A 24 4.01 -11.97 -2.57
CA MET A 24 3.03 -12.74 -1.81
C MET A 24 3.25 -14.25 -1.96
N ARG A 25 3.52 -14.72 -3.20
CA ARG A 25 3.81 -16.12 -3.48
C ARG A 25 5.07 -16.60 -2.76
N GLN A 26 6.13 -15.80 -2.76
CA GLN A 26 7.40 -16.12 -2.08
C GLN A 26 7.26 -16.19 -0.56
N ASN A 27 6.36 -15.40 0.03
CA ASN A 27 6.07 -15.39 1.46
C ASN A 27 4.95 -16.37 1.86
N GLY A 28 4.46 -17.20 0.94
CA GLY A 28 3.40 -18.19 1.22
C GLY A 28 2.02 -17.56 1.51
N ILE A 29 1.79 -16.32 1.11
CA ILE A 29 0.57 -15.57 1.34
C ILE A 29 -0.45 -15.95 0.26
N ALA A 30 -1.46 -16.74 0.64
CA ALA A 30 -2.51 -17.17 -0.28
C ALA A 30 -3.61 -16.12 -0.42
N ARG A 31 -4.14 -15.97 -1.64
CA ARG A 31 -5.32 -15.13 -1.89
C ARG A 31 -6.59 -15.83 -1.42
N ALA A 32 -7.51 -15.07 -0.84
CA ALA A 32 -8.87 -15.52 -0.65
C ALA A 32 -9.52 -15.77 -2.03
N ALA A 33 -10.00 -16.99 -2.26
CA ALA A 33 -10.45 -17.48 -3.56
C ALA A 33 -11.63 -16.72 -4.20
N GLN A 34 -12.26 -15.80 -3.46
CA GLN A 34 -13.44 -15.03 -3.93
C GLN A 34 -13.17 -13.54 -4.11
N ASN A 35 -11.95 -13.05 -3.90
CA ASN A 35 -11.69 -11.61 -3.98
C ASN A 35 -11.20 -11.20 -5.38
N ASN A 36 -12.11 -10.62 -6.17
CA ASN A 36 -11.82 -10.10 -7.51
C ASN A 36 -11.30 -8.65 -7.49
N ASP A 37 -11.18 -8.04 -6.30
CA ASP A 37 -10.62 -6.72 -6.15
C ASP A 37 -9.11 -6.70 -6.43
N PRO A 38 -8.56 -5.59 -6.93
CA PRO A 38 -7.13 -5.47 -7.15
C PRO A 38 -6.36 -5.55 -5.83
N GLU A 39 -5.31 -6.38 -5.80
CA GLU A 39 -4.51 -6.66 -4.60
C GLU A 39 -3.74 -5.43 -4.11
N ASP A 40 -3.50 -4.46 -4.98
CA ASP A 40 -2.81 -3.21 -4.72
C ASP A 40 -3.76 -2.08 -4.27
N SER A 41 -4.98 -2.42 -3.85
CA SER A 41 -5.86 -1.46 -3.19
C SER A 41 -5.26 -1.04 -1.84
N PHE A 42 -5.39 0.26 -1.50
CA PHE A 42 -4.84 0.79 -0.25
C PHE A 42 -5.41 0.07 0.98
N GLY A 43 -6.73 -0.18 0.99
CA GLY A 43 -7.38 -0.90 2.08
C GLY A 43 -6.96 -2.37 2.16
N THR A 44 -6.79 -3.04 1.02
CA THR A 44 -6.35 -4.45 0.98
C THR A 44 -4.93 -4.60 1.52
N LEU A 45 -4.02 -3.68 1.16
CA LEU A 45 -2.65 -3.68 1.68
C LEU A 45 -2.60 -3.39 3.18
N LEU A 46 -3.46 -2.49 3.69
CA LEU A 46 -3.56 -2.25 5.14
C LEU A 46 -4.09 -3.48 5.88
N LEU A 47 -5.08 -4.18 5.32
CA LEU A 47 -5.58 -5.42 5.91
C LEU A 47 -4.51 -6.52 5.92
N LEU A 48 -3.75 -6.64 4.83
CA LEU A 48 -2.62 -7.57 4.77
C LEU A 48 -1.53 -7.20 5.79
N ALA A 49 -1.24 -5.91 5.95
CA ALA A 49 -0.29 -5.42 6.95
C ALA A 49 -0.74 -5.78 8.38
N ALA A 50 -2.03 -5.61 8.69
CA ALA A 50 -2.59 -6.03 9.98
C ALA A 50 -2.44 -7.54 10.20
N TRP A 51 -2.80 -8.36 9.20
CA TRP A 51 -2.67 -9.81 9.30
C TRP A 51 -1.22 -10.28 9.50
N LEU A 52 -0.25 -9.66 8.80
CA LEU A 52 1.17 -9.98 8.98
C LEU A 52 1.65 -9.63 10.38
N CYS A 53 1.22 -8.50 10.92
CA CYS A 53 1.51 -8.09 12.29
C CYS A 53 0.92 -9.08 13.32
N GLU A 54 -0.35 -9.49 13.14
CA GLU A 54 -1.01 -10.47 14.03
C GLU A 54 -0.36 -11.85 13.95
N SER A 55 0.17 -12.21 12.79
CA SER A 55 0.85 -13.49 12.55
C SER A 55 2.32 -13.50 12.99
N GLY A 56 2.85 -12.38 13.52
CA GLY A 56 4.25 -12.25 13.93
C GLY A 56 5.26 -12.29 12.78
N GLN A 57 4.84 -11.94 11.56
CA GLN A 57 5.70 -11.95 10.37
C GLN A 57 6.34 -10.56 10.15
N ASP A 58 7.16 -10.12 11.10
CA ASP A 58 7.69 -8.74 11.15
C ASP A 58 8.53 -8.36 9.91
N GLU A 59 9.29 -9.31 9.36
CA GLU A 59 10.09 -9.09 8.16
C GLU A 59 9.20 -8.87 6.94
N ALA A 60 8.20 -9.74 6.73
CA ALA A 60 7.25 -9.60 5.64
C ALA A 60 6.41 -8.32 5.79
N PHE A 61 6.01 -7.96 7.01
CA PHE A 61 5.33 -6.71 7.31
C PHE A 61 6.18 -5.49 6.89
N SER A 62 7.46 -5.46 7.26
CA SER A 62 8.39 -4.40 6.90
C SER A 62 8.58 -4.31 5.39
N GLN A 63 8.72 -5.45 4.70
CA GLN A 63 8.84 -5.50 3.24
C GLN A 63 7.57 -5.00 2.54
N LEU A 64 6.38 -5.40 3.02
CA LEU A 64 5.10 -4.93 2.50
C LEU A 64 5.01 -3.40 2.56
N LEU A 65 5.30 -2.82 3.74
CA LEU A 65 5.26 -1.38 3.92
C LEU A 65 6.27 -0.67 3.02
N ALA A 66 7.54 -1.08 3.04
CA ALA A 66 8.62 -0.40 2.34
C ALA A 66 8.54 -0.49 0.81
N ARG A 67 8.06 -1.61 0.26
CA ARG A 67 8.10 -1.88 -1.20
C ARG A 67 6.76 -1.76 -1.90
N HIS A 68 5.66 -2.02 -1.20
CA HIS A 68 4.35 -2.16 -1.82
C HIS A 68 3.33 -1.13 -1.35
N LEU A 69 3.53 -0.46 -0.22
CA LEU A 69 2.61 0.57 0.30
C LEU A 69 3.21 1.99 0.29
N LEU A 70 4.28 2.22 1.05
CA LEU A 70 4.90 3.54 1.24
C LEU A 70 5.38 4.23 -0.04
N PRO A 71 5.84 3.54 -1.11
CA PRO A 71 6.31 4.22 -2.31
C PRO A 71 5.26 5.12 -3.00
N TRP A 72 3.98 4.85 -2.82
CA TRP A 72 2.89 5.59 -3.48
C TRP A 72 1.79 6.07 -2.55
N SER A 73 1.67 5.50 -1.34
CA SER A 73 0.58 5.83 -0.41
C SER A 73 0.60 7.30 0.03
N GLY A 74 1.78 7.91 0.19
CA GLY A 74 1.91 9.32 0.55
C GLY A 74 1.27 10.25 -0.50
N ARG A 75 1.55 9.99 -1.79
CA ARG A 75 0.96 10.74 -2.90
C ARG A 75 -0.54 10.49 -3.03
N PHE A 76 -0.95 9.23 -2.95
CA PHE A 76 -2.37 8.85 -2.94
C PHE A 76 -3.16 9.57 -1.84
N LEU A 77 -2.65 9.56 -0.61
CA LEU A 77 -3.32 10.20 0.52
C LEU A 77 -3.35 11.73 0.39
N ALA A 78 -2.31 12.35 -0.16
CA ALA A 78 -2.30 13.80 -0.41
C ALA A 78 -3.41 14.22 -1.39
N VAL A 79 -3.57 13.48 -2.49
CA VAL A 79 -4.67 13.73 -3.45
C VAL A 79 -6.01 13.41 -2.83
N PHE A 80 -6.13 12.28 -2.12
CA PHE A 80 -7.36 11.87 -1.44
C PHE A 80 -7.86 12.93 -0.46
N VAL A 81 -6.98 13.49 0.39
CA VAL A 81 -7.37 14.56 1.33
C VAL A 81 -7.78 15.83 0.60
N SER A 82 -7.09 16.18 -0.50
CA SER A 82 -7.41 17.38 -1.29
C SER A 82 -8.76 17.26 -2.02
N GLU A 83 -9.12 16.06 -2.49
CA GLU A 83 -10.29 15.84 -3.34
C GLU A 83 -11.50 15.22 -2.60
N ALA A 84 -11.34 14.80 -1.35
CA ALA A 84 -12.36 14.06 -0.58
C ALA A 84 -13.73 14.76 -0.49
N GLY A 85 -13.79 16.10 -0.59
CA GLY A 85 -15.04 16.88 -0.60
C GLY A 85 -15.92 16.78 0.66
N HIS A 86 -15.51 15.98 1.66
CA HIS A 86 -16.26 15.73 2.89
C HIS A 86 -15.31 15.66 4.10
N PRO A 87 -15.58 16.40 5.20
CA PRO A 87 -14.66 16.50 6.35
C PRO A 87 -14.28 15.16 6.98
N PHE A 88 -15.21 14.20 7.02
CA PHE A 88 -14.92 12.85 7.53
C PHE A 88 -13.80 12.14 6.75
N TYR A 89 -13.87 12.16 5.42
CA TYR A 89 -12.87 11.50 4.57
C TYR A 89 -11.54 12.27 4.56
N GLN A 90 -11.58 13.59 4.71
CA GLN A 90 -10.36 14.39 4.91
C GLN A 90 -9.64 14.00 6.21
N ALA A 91 -10.37 13.93 7.32
CA ALA A 91 -9.82 13.52 8.61
C ALA A 91 -9.28 12.07 8.56
N LEU A 92 -9.99 11.16 7.88
CA LEU A 92 -9.55 9.78 7.67
C LEU A 92 -8.22 9.72 6.89
N GLY A 93 -8.10 10.51 5.82
CA GLY A 93 -6.88 10.58 5.03
C GLY A 93 -5.71 11.13 5.82
N GLN A 94 -5.93 12.20 6.59
CA GLN A 94 -4.90 12.81 7.45
C GLN A 94 -4.44 11.87 8.56
N LEU A 95 -5.38 11.14 9.20
CA LEU A 95 -5.06 10.13 10.19
C LEU A 95 -4.18 9.03 9.57
N SER A 96 -4.57 8.54 8.39
CA SER A 96 -3.80 7.52 7.67
C SER A 96 -2.38 8.00 7.33
N GLN A 97 -2.21 9.27 6.95
CA GLN A 97 -0.90 9.87 6.69
C GLN A 97 -0.03 9.88 7.95
N ALA A 98 -0.58 10.35 9.07
CA ALA A 98 0.14 10.41 10.34
C ALA A 98 0.55 9.02 10.82
N THR A 99 -0.34 8.03 10.72
CA THR A 99 -0.05 6.64 11.10
C THR A 99 1.07 6.03 10.25
N LEU A 100 1.01 6.19 8.93
CA LEU A 100 2.05 5.64 8.04
C LEU A 100 3.41 6.33 8.21
N ALA A 101 3.42 7.65 8.45
CA ALA A 101 4.63 8.38 8.75
C ALA A 101 5.29 7.88 10.04
N GLU A 102 4.48 7.63 11.08
CA GLU A 102 4.97 7.09 12.35
C GLU A 102 5.56 5.69 12.18
N TRP A 103 4.91 4.83 11.39
CA TRP A 103 5.43 3.49 11.08
C TRP A 103 6.74 3.55 10.30
N GLN A 104 6.84 4.42 9.30
CA GLN A 104 8.08 4.60 8.53
C GLN A 104 9.25 5.01 9.43
N ASN A 105 9.01 5.93 10.38
CA ASN A 105 10.02 6.40 11.34
C ASN A 105 10.38 5.31 12.36
N THR A 106 9.38 4.70 13.00
CA THR A 106 9.60 3.73 14.09
C THR A 106 10.30 2.47 13.60
N LEU A 107 9.91 1.98 12.43
CA LEU A 107 10.46 0.75 11.84
C LEU A 107 11.74 1.01 11.03
N THR A 108 12.19 2.28 10.94
CA THR A 108 13.38 2.70 10.18
C THR A 108 13.38 2.15 8.75
N LEU A 109 12.22 2.21 8.09
CA LEU A 109 12.04 1.59 6.78
C LEU A 109 12.75 2.40 5.70
N VAL A 110 13.61 1.73 4.94
CA VAL A 110 14.13 2.27 3.68
C VAL A 110 13.09 2.02 2.59
N VAL A 111 12.29 3.04 2.31
CA VAL A 111 11.24 2.99 1.29
C VAL A 111 11.86 2.84 -0.10
N ALA A 112 11.31 1.95 -0.91
CA ALA A 112 11.75 1.78 -2.28
C ALA A 112 11.47 3.05 -3.09
N ASP A 113 12.52 3.63 -3.69
CA ASP A 113 12.37 4.77 -4.59
C ASP A 113 11.77 4.28 -5.92
N LYS A 114 10.51 4.66 -6.16
CA LYS A 114 9.77 4.30 -7.37
C LYS A 114 9.25 5.58 -8.03
N PRO A 115 9.42 5.75 -9.35
CA PRO A 115 8.90 6.93 -10.03
C PRO A 115 7.38 6.95 -9.94
N LEU A 116 6.83 8.10 -9.55
CA LEU A 116 5.39 8.36 -9.53
C LEU A 116 4.99 9.08 -10.80
N TYR A 117 3.98 8.56 -11.50
CA TYR A 117 3.51 9.11 -12.77
C TYR A 117 2.26 9.99 -12.62
N ARG A 118 1.75 10.18 -11.38
CA ARG A 118 0.63 11.05 -11.02
C ARG A 118 0.83 11.78 -9.70
#